data_AF-A0A9P0P2Z1-F1
#
_entry.id   AF-A0A9P0P2Z1-F1
#
_cell.length_a   1.000
_cell.length_b   1.000
_cell.length_c   1.000
_cell.angle_alpha   90.00
_cell.angle_beta   90.00
_cell.angle_gamma   90.00
#
_symmetry.space_group_name_H-M   'P 1'
#
loop_
_entity.id
_entity.type
_entity.pdbx_description
1 polymer ?
#
loop_
_entity_poly.entity_id
_entity_poly.type
_entity_poly.pdbx_seq_one_letter_code
_entity_poly.pdbx_strand_id
1 'polypeptide(L)'
;MADDVHVCERCSDNFIVNSKLVCCKKYKKSYHSQCISVKDYALKILSKSNNFAWFCDMCKNAEYAAICVDDNGGQAEKNKLKSECLKQKEIECLKREKCILEKLVTELENASQLHKFKIDVYEKELNATKTSSSNSGMLQKTASAESYSQVLKKALYTNNDSSVLLVKSSE
;
A
#
# COMPACT_ATOMS: atom_id res chain seq x y z
N MET A 1 -43.74 0.33 -36.99
CA MET A 1 -42.45 -0.33 -37.27
C MET A 1 -41.56 -0.01 -36.08
N ALA A 2 -41.09 -1.03 -35.36
CA ALA A 2 -40.37 -0.84 -34.10
C ALA A 2 -38.90 -0.50 -34.41
N ASP A 3 -38.62 0.80 -34.53
CA ASP A 3 -37.26 1.33 -34.58
C ASP A 3 -36.65 1.29 -33.16
N ASP A 4 -35.36 0.99 -33.11
CA ASP A 4 -34.49 0.88 -31.92
C ASP A 4 -34.59 -0.42 -31.11
N VAL A 5 -34.25 -1.54 -31.76
CA VAL A 5 -33.77 -2.73 -31.05
C VAL A 5 -32.36 -2.46 -30.55
N HIS A 6 -32.20 -2.23 -29.25
CA HIS A 6 -30.88 -2.21 -28.64
C HIS A 6 -30.26 -3.62 -28.72
N VAL A 7 -29.01 -3.69 -29.18
CA VAL A 7 -28.23 -4.92 -29.31
C VAL A 7 -26.99 -4.81 -28.44
N CYS A 8 -26.59 -5.92 -27.82
CA CYS A 8 -25.33 -5.97 -27.07
C CYS A 8 -24.14 -5.97 -28.01
N GLU A 9 -23.23 -5.01 -27.87
CA GLU A 9 -22.03 -4.91 -28.72
C GLU A 9 -21.10 -6.13 -28.64
N ARG A 10 -21.13 -6.87 -27.54
CA ARG A 10 -20.18 -7.98 -27.30
C ARG A 10 -20.65 -9.31 -27.86
N CYS A 11 -21.95 -9.60 -27.79
CA CYS A 11 -22.51 -10.87 -28.27
C CYS A 11 -23.46 -10.70 -29.45
N SER A 12 -23.70 -9.46 -29.89
CA SER A 12 -24.61 -9.10 -30.97
C SER A 12 -26.04 -9.61 -30.78
N ASP A 13 -26.43 -9.90 -29.54
CA ASP A 13 -27.74 -10.41 -29.18
C ASP A 13 -28.65 -9.29 -28.64
N ASN A 14 -29.96 -9.48 -28.81
CA ASN A 14 -30.97 -8.52 -28.39
C ASN A 14 -31.15 -8.53 -26.87
N PHE A 15 -31.47 -7.38 -26.29
CA PHE A 15 -31.88 -7.34 -24.89
C PHE A 15 -33.28 -7.94 -24.75
N ILE A 16 -33.36 -9.17 -24.22
CA ILE A 16 -34.63 -9.77 -23.80
C ILE A 16 -35.26 -8.88 -22.73
N VAL A 17 -36.59 -8.76 -22.74
CA VAL A 17 -37.36 -8.03 -21.71
C VAL A 17 -36.86 -8.46 -20.32
N ASN A 18 -36.40 -7.50 -19.50
CA ASN A 18 -35.82 -7.68 -18.17
C ASN A 18 -34.33 -8.09 -18.08
N SER A 19 -33.57 -8.03 -19.19
CA SER A 19 -32.11 -8.17 -19.13
C SER A 19 -31.44 -6.92 -18.58
N LYS A 20 -30.52 -7.10 -17.62
CA LYS A 20 -29.74 -6.00 -17.02
C LYS A 20 -28.72 -5.47 -18.02
N LEU A 21 -28.95 -4.23 -18.48
CA LEU A 21 -28.11 -3.53 -19.43
C LEU A 21 -27.11 -2.58 -18.76
N VAL A 22 -25.95 -2.41 -19.39
CA VAL A 22 -24.92 -1.45 -19.00
C VAL A 22 -24.54 -0.64 -20.22
N CYS A 23 -24.65 0.69 -20.12
CA CYS A 23 -24.26 1.59 -21.19
C CYS A 23 -22.91 2.23 -20.90
N CYS A 24 -22.03 2.18 -21.88
CA CYS A 24 -20.79 2.94 -21.84
C CYS A 24 -21.08 4.45 -21.89
N LYS A 25 -20.55 5.23 -20.95
CA LYS A 25 -20.80 6.69 -20.93
C LYS A 25 -20.25 7.43 -22.15
N LYS A 26 -19.08 7.01 -22.65
CA LYS A 26 -18.34 7.63 -23.77
C LYS A 26 -18.88 7.20 -25.14
N TYR A 27 -18.92 5.90 -25.42
CA TYR A 27 -19.35 5.39 -26.74
C TYR A 27 -20.85 5.15 -26.87
N LYS A 28 -21.63 5.29 -25.78
CA LYS A 28 -23.09 5.05 -25.77
C LYS A 28 -23.52 3.65 -26.22
N LYS A 29 -22.59 2.70 -26.26
CA LYS A 29 -22.84 1.30 -26.57
C LYS A 29 -23.41 0.55 -25.38
N SER A 30 -24.33 -0.37 -25.64
CA SER A 30 -25.02 -1.17 -24.63
C SER A 30 -24.42 -2.57 -24.55
N TYR A 31 -24.32 -3.09 -23.33
CA TYR A 31 -23.76 -4.41 -23.04
C TYR A 31 -24.64 -5.16 -22.04
N HIS A 32 -24.78 -6.48 -22.23
CA HIS A 32 -25.29 -7.34 -21.16
C HIS A 32 -24.32 -7.35 -20.00
N SER A 33 -24.83 -7.17 -18.78
CA SER A 33 -24.03 -7.30 -17.55
C SER A 33 -23.18 -8.58 -17.50
N GLN A 34 -23.74 -9.70 -17.98
CA GLN A 34 -23.06 -10.99 -18.07
C GLN A 34 -21.93 -11.00 -19.12
N CYS A 35 -22.12 -10.37 -20.28
CA CYS A 35 -21.10 -10.31 -21.31
C CYS A 35 -19.86 -9.54 -20.84
N ILE A 36 -20.01 -8.57 -19.94
CA ILE A 36 -18.90 -7.77 -19.41
C ILE A 36 -18.52 -8.15 -17.97
N SER A 37 -19.05 -9.25 -17.44
CA SER A 37 -18.76 -9.78 -16.10
C SER A 37 -18.95 -8.75 -14.97
N VAL A 38 -19.89 -7.80 -15.14
CA VAL A 38 -20.17 -6.78 -14.12
C VAL A 38 -21.10 -7.37 -13.07
N LYS A 39 -20.65 -7.35 -11.82
CA LYS A 39 -21.42 -7.85 -10.67
C LYS A 39 -22.63 -6.95 -10.37
N ASP A 40 -23.70 -7.56 -9.87
CA ASP A 40 -24.96 -6.87 -9.59
C ASP A 40 -24.86 -5.68 -8.64
N TYR A 41 -23.98 -5.74 -7.64
CA TYR A 41 -23.79 -4.60 -6.73
C TYR A 41 -23.22 -3.38 -7.46
N ALA A 42 -22.36 -3.57 -8.46
CA ALA A 42 -21.77 -2.49 -9.22
C ALA A 42 -22.83 -1.80 -10.08
N LEU A 43 -23.79 -2.57 -10.63
CA LEU A 43 -24.95 -2.02 -11.32
C LEU A 43 -25.82 -1.17 -10.39
N LYS A 44 -26.06 -1.64 -9.16
CA LYS A 44 -26.80 -0.86 -8.16
C LYS A 44 -26.09 0.47 -7.86
N ILE A 45 -24.77 0.47 -7.72
CA ILE A 45 -23.99 1.70 -7.50
C ILE A 45 -24.12 2.65 -8.70
N LEU A 46 -23.89 2.15 -9.91
CA LEU A 46 -24.00 2.92 -11.16
C LEU A 46 -25.40 3.52 -11.36
N SER A 47 -26.46 2.81 -10.95
CA SER A 47 -27.84 3.30 -11.04
C SER A 47 -28.22 4.33 -9.99
N LYS A 48 -27.58 4.30 -8.81
CA LYS A 48 -27.94 5.17 -7.66
C LYS A 48 -27.15 6.47 -7.62
N SER A 49 -26.03 6.55 -8.33
CA SER A 49 -25.08 7.64 -8.17
C SER A 49 -24.61 8.19 -9.51
N ASN A 50 -24.72 9.51 -9.67
CA ASN A 50 -24.26 10.20 -10.88
C ASN A 50 -22.73 10.37 -10.94
N ASN A 51 -22.04 10.08 -9.84
CA ASN A 51 -20.60 10.22 -9.71
C ASN A 51 -19.82 9.02 -10.27
N PHE A 52 -20.52 7.92 -10.57
CA PHE A 52 -19.89 6.71 -11.10
C PHE A 52 -20.37 6.47 -12.53
N ALA A 53 -19.42 6.27 -13.43
CA ALA A 53 -19.69 5.95 -14.82
C ALA A 53 -18.95 4.67 -15.20
N TRP A 54 -19.59 3.85 -16.03
CA TRP A 54 -18.96 2.68 -16.60
C TRP A 54 -18.42 2.97 -18.00
N PHE A 55 -17.24 2.43 -18.26
CA PHE A 55 -16.51 2.58 -19.52
C PHE A 55 -16.16 1.18 -20.03
N CYS A 56 -16.37 0.93 -21.33
CA CYS A 56 -16.05 -0.37 -21.92
C CYS A 56 -14.54 -0.52 -22.14
N ASP A 57 -14.09 -1.73 -22.43
CA ASP A 57 -12.67 -2.00 -22.68
C ASP A 57 -12.10 -1.18 -23.84
N MET A 58 -12.94 -0.84 -24.83
CA MET A 58 -12.55 0.09 -25.89
C MET A 58 -12.31 1.50 -25.38
N CYS A 59 -13.04 1.98 -24.37
CA CYS A 59 -12.75 3.28 -23.75
C CYS A 59 -11.44 3.26 -22.98
N LYS A 60 -11.19 2.16 -22.25
CA LYS A 60 -9.94 1.94 -21.54
C LYS A 60 -8.79 2.05 -22.54
N ASN A 61 -8.88 1.32 -23.65
CA ASN A 61 -7.88 1.34 -24.71
C ASN A 61 -7.82 2.69 -25.44
N ALA A 62 -8.93 3.42 -25.56
CA ALA A 62 -8.96 4.73 -26.19
C ALA A 62 -8.45 5.86 -25.31
N GLU A 63 -8.38 5.74 -23.99
CA GLU A 63 -7.59 6.66 -23.16
C GLU A 63 -6.08 6.37 -23.29
N TYR A 64 -5.70 5.10 -23.53
CA TYR A 64 -4.35 4.76 -23.97
C TYR A 64 -4.07 5.18 -25.43
N ALA A 65 -5.10 5.32 -26.28
CA ALA A 65 -4.98 5.69 -27.69
C ALA A 65 -5.36 7.15 -28.01
N ALA A 66 -5.92 7.93 -27.07
CA ALA A 66 -6.15 9.37 -27.22
C ALA A 66 -4.86 10.19 -27.04
N ILE A 67 -3.75 9.53 -26.68
CA ILE A 67 -2.38 10.03 -26.88
C ILE A 67 -1.93 9.75 -28.34
N CYS A 68 -2.74 9.07 -29.14
CA CYS A 68 -2.35 8.40 -30.38
C CYS A 68 -3.38 8.57 -31.52
N VAL A 69 -3.83 9.79 -31.82
CA VAL A 69 -4.36 10.17 -33.15
C VAL A 69 -4.06 11.66 -33.27
N ASP A 70 -3.05 12.09 -34.03
CA ASP A 70 -3.22 12.35 -35.46
C ASP A 70 -2.12 11.75 -36.37
N ASP A 71 -2.63 11.16 -37.46
CA ASP A 71 -2.08 10.98 -38.80
C ASP A 71 -0.65 10.45 -39.05
N ASN A 72 -0.63 9.21 -39.59
CA ASN A 72 0.17 8.76 -40.74
C ASN A 72 1.61 9.28 -40.88
N GLY A 73 2.49 8.85 -39.96
CA GLY A 73 3.93 8.79 -40.19
C GLY A 73 4.65 8.06 -39.06
N GLY A 74 5.60 7.17 -39.37
CA GLY A 74 6.65 6.73 -38.44
C GLY A 74 6.28 5.72 -37.35
N GLN A 75 6.26 4.43 -37.66
CA GLN A 75 6.23 3.34 -36.65
C GLN A 75 7.49 3.33 -35.73
N ALA A 76 8.61 3.93 -36.16
CA ALA A 76 9.85 4.01 -35.38
C ALA A 76 9.84 5.11 -34.30
N GLU A 77 9.25 6.29 -34.58
CA GLU A 77 9.11 7.37 -33.58
C GLU A 77 8.09 7.02 -32.49
N LYS A 78 7.06 6.23 -32.84
CA LYS A 78 6.03 5.73 -31.91
C LYS A 78 6.61 4.83 -30.81
N ASN A 79 7.63 4.02 -31.11
CA ASN A 79 8.33 3.21 -30.10
C ASN A 79 9.24 4.05 -29.20
N LYS A 80 9.82 5.13 -29.74
CA LYS A 80 10.71 6.04 -29.01
C LYS A 80 9.94 6.86 -27.95
N LEU A 81 8.80 7.44 -28.32
CA LEU A 81 7.92 8.19 -27.41
C LEU A 81 7.29 7.31 -26.32
N LYS A 82 6.92 6.06 -26.67
CA LYS A 82 6.44 5.07 -25.68
C LYS A 82 7.55 4.69 -24.68
N SER A 83 8.79 4.53 -25.15
CA SER A 83 9.94 4.30 -24.28
C SER A 83 10.19 5.49 -23.34
N GLU A 84 10.05 6.72 -23.83
CA GLU A 84 10.24 7.94 -23.03
C GLU A 84 9.16 8.10 -21.95
N CYS A 85 7.88 7.84 -22.25
CA CYS A 85 6.81 7.90 -21.25
C CYS A 85 7.00 6.86 -20.14
N LEU A 86 7.41 5.64 -20.49
CA LEU A 86 7.72 4.60 -19.50
C LEU A 86 8.92 4.99 -18.64
N LYS A 87 9.99 5.49 -19.25
CA LYS A 87 11.16 6.01 -18.53
C LYS A 87 10.78 7.14 -17.57
N GLN A 88 9.86 8.02 -17.96
CA GLN A 88 9.44 9.12 -17.09
C GLN A 88 8.65 8.64 -15.87
N LYS A 89 7.76 7.65 -16.04
CA LYS A 89 7.07 7.00 -14.92
C LYS A 89 8.03 6.24 -14.01
N GLU A 90 9.04 5.58 -14.59
CA GLU A 90 10.10 4.91 -13.86
C GLU A 90 10.93 5.91 -13.04
N ILE A 91 11.33 7.04 -13.63
CA ILE A 91 12.03 8.13 -12.93
C ILE A 91 11.18 8.68 -11.78
N GLU A 92 9.88 8.88 -11.95
CA GLU A 92 9.00 9.33 -10.87
C GLU A 92 8.87 8.30 -9.75
N CYS A 93 8.86 7.01 -10.09
CA CYS A 93 8.85 5.93 -9.11
C CYS A 93 10.16 5.90 -8.32
N LEU A 94 11.30 5.95 -9.02
CA LEU A 94 12.63 6.00 -8.42
C LEU A 94 12.84 7.24 -7.55
N LYS A 95 12.30 8.40 -7.94
CA LYS A 95 12.33 9.62 -7.12
C LYS A 95 11.55 9.45 -5.82
N ARG A 96 10.37 8.82 -5.86
CA ARG A 96 9.58 8.52 -4.66
C ARG A 96 10.30 7.54 -3.74
N GLU A 97 10.87 6.48 -4.30
CA GLU A 97 11.65 5.50 -3.54
C GLU A 97 12.89 6.13 -2.90
N LYS A 98 13.67 6.92 -3.66
CA LYS A 98 14.82 7.66 -3.14
C LYS A 98 14.43 8.57 -1.98
N CYS A 99 13.31 9.30 -2.09
CA CYS A 99 12.84 10.18 -1.02
C CYS A 99 12.48 9.38 0.26
N ILE A 100 11.87 8.21 0.12
CA ILE A 100 11.55 7.34 1.27
C ILE A 100 12.83 6.80 1.90
N LEU A 101 13.79 6.35 1.08
CA LEU A 101 15.08 5.85 1.55
C LEU A 101 15.87 6.94 2.29
N GLU A 102 15.91 8.16 1.77
CA GLU A 102 16.55 9.30 2.45
C GLU A 102 15.93 9.56 3.83
N LYS A 103 14.59 9.53 3.94
CA LYS A 103 13.91 9.66 5.24
C LYS A 103 14.30 8.55 6.21
N LEU A 104 14.28 7.29 5.75
CA LEU A 104 14.67 6.15 6.58
C LEU A 104 16.13 6.24 7.05
N VAL A 105 17.04 6.69 6.18
CA VAL A 105 18.44 6.91 6.56
C VAL A 105 18.54 7.99 7.65
N THR A 106 17.86 9.13 7.48
CA THR A 106 17.88 10.20 8.50
C THR A 106 17.29 9.75 9.84
N GLU A 107 16.21 8.95 9.84
CA GLU A 107 15.63 8.39 11.06
C GLU A 107 16.61 7.44 11.76
N LEU A 108 17.31 6.61 11.00
CA LEU A 108 18.29 5.66 11.53
C LEU A 108 19.53 6.37 12.08
N GLU A 109 20.00 7.43 11.42
CA GLU A 109 21.08 8.28 11.92
C GLU A 109 20.70 8.95 13.25
N ASN A 110 19.49 9.49 13.35
CA ASN A 110 18.97 10.08 14.58
C ASN A 110 18.88 9.05 15.72
N ALA A 111 18.37 7.85 15.42
CA ALA A 111 18.30 6.76 16.40
C ALA A 111 19.70 6.31 16.86
N SER A 112 20.65 6.23 15.93
CA SER A 112 22.05 5.89 16.23
C SER A 112 22.71 6.94 17.13
N GLN A 113 22.50 8.23 16.86
CA GLN A 113 23.00 9.32 17.71
C GLN A 113 22.39 9.25 19.12
N LEU A 114 21.09 8.99 19.22
CA LEU A 114 20.41 8.82 20.51
C LEU A 114 20.97 7.63 21.29
N HIS A 115 21.24 6.51 20.62
CA HIS A 115 21.83 5.33 21.25
C HIS A 115 23.26 5.60 21.74
N LYS A 116 24.09 6.29 20.95
CA LYS A 116 25.42 6.72 21.38
C LYS A 116 25.35 7.60 22.63
N PHE A 117 24.46 8.59 22.63
CA PHE A 117 24.26 9.44 23.81
C PHE A 117 23.86 8.64 25.05
N LYS A 118 22.93 7.67 24.91
CA LYS A 118 22.54 6.79 26.02
C LYS A 118 23.70 5.95 26.53
N ILE A 119 24.53 5.41 25.64
CA ILE A 119 25.73 4.65 26.01
C ILE A 119 26.69 5.54 26.81
N ASP A 120 26.98 6.76 26.34
CA ASP A 120 27.87 7.70 27.03
C ASP A 120 27.36 8.06 28.44
N VAL A 121 26.04 8.21 28.61
CA VAL A 121 25.43 8.45 29.92
C VAL A 121 25.64 7.24 30.84
N TYR A 122 25.32 6.03 30.38
CA TYR A 122 25.51 4.82 31.17
C TYR A 122 26.98 4.55 31.52
N GLU A 123 27.91 4.84 30.61
CA GLU A 123 29.35 4.72 30.87
C GLU A 123 29.82 5.72 31.93
N LYS A 124 29.32 6.96 31.92
CA LYS A 124 29.61 7.96 32.96
C LYS A 124 29.09 7.53 34.34
N GLU A 125 27.86 7.02 34.40
CA GLU A 125 27.27 6.48 35.64
C GLU A 125 28.07 5.28 36.19
N LEU A 126 28.48 4.36 35.31
CA LEU A 126 29.35 3.23 35.67
C LEU A 126 30.73 3.68 36.18
N ASN A 127 31.32 4.72 35.59
CA ASN A 127 32.62 5.21 36.02
C ASN A 127 32.54 6.03 37.32
N ALA A 128 31.43 6.75 37.56
CA ALA A 128 31.18 7.45 38.83
C ALA A 128 30.97 6.47 40.00
N THR A 129 30.27 5.36 39.76
CA THR A 129 30.10 4.29 40.76
C THR A 129 31.41 3.54 41.05
N LYS A 130 32.25 3.29 40.04
CA LYS A 130 33.58 2.70 40.23
C LYS A 130 34.54 3.60 41.02
N THR A 131 34.54 4.91 40.76
CA THR A 131 35.40 5.86 41.50
C THR A 131 34.93 6.08 42.95
N SER A 132 33.63 5.97 43.21
CA SER A 132 33.06 5.99 44.57
C SER A 132 33.37 4.73 45.39
N SER A 133 33.61 3.59 44.73
CA SER A 133 33.95 2.32 45.38
C SER A 133 35.41 2.23 45.84
N SER A 134 36.32 3.08 45.37
CA SER A 134 37.74 3.02 45.74
C SER A 134 38.09 3.83 47.00
N ASN A 135 37.15 4.58 47.57
CA ASN A 135 37.36 5.40 48.78
C ASN A 135 36.57 4.94 50.03
N SER A 136 35.92 3.77 49.99
CA SER A 136 35.31 3.19 51.20
C SER A 136 35.99 1.87 51.52
N GLY A 137 37.08 1.99 52.27
CA GLY A 137 37.50 0.91 53.14
C GLY A 137 36.37 0.60 54.10
N MET A 138 36.08 -0.70 54.23
CA MET A 138 35.34 -1.31 55.34
C MET A 138 33.82 -1.04 55.36
N LEU A 139 33.03 -2.00 54.85
CA LEU A 139 31.95 -2.66 55.62
C LEU A 139 31.22 -3.74 54.81
N GLN A 140 31.31 -4.96 55.36
CA GLN A 140 30.35 -6.07 55.38
C GLN A 140 29.82 -6.67 54.06
N LYS A 141 30.32 -7.89 53.81
CA LYS A 141 29.52 -9.04 53.33
C LYS A 141 28.11 -9.01 53.94
N THR A 142 27.08 -9.03 53.09
CA THR A 142 25.95 -9.97 53.12
C THR A 142 24.90 -9.56 52.10
N ALA A 143 24.82 -10.28 50.98
CA ALA A 143 23.58 -10.68 50.31
C ALA A 143 23.94 -11.46 49.06
N SER A 144 23.39 -12.65 48.96
CA SER A 144 23.51 -13.59 47.85
C SER A 144 23.32 -12.88 46.51
N ALA A 145 24.35 -12.87 45.66
CA ALA A 145 24.25 -12.37 44.30
C ALA A 145 23.35 -13.32 43.49
N GLU A 146 22.06 -13.01 43.39
CA GLU A 146 21.17 -13.69 42.44
C GLU A 146 21.77 -13.53 41.03
N SER A 147 22.06 -14.67 40.38
CA SER A 147 22.59 -14.70 39.02
C SER A 147 21.64 -13.96 38.09
N TYR A 148 22.17 -13.18 37.13
CA TYR A 148 21.38 -12.45 36.12
C TYR A 148 20.36 -13.35 35.40
N SER A 149 20.65 -14.65 35.29
CA SER A 149 19.74 -15.68 34.77
C SER A 149 18.45 -15.87 35.59
N GLN A 150 18.48 -15.62 36.90
CA GLN A 150 17.32 -15.73 37.79
C GLN A 150 16.42 -14.48 37.72
N VAL A 151 17.01 -13.30 37.50
CA VAL A 151 16.28 -12.04 37.31
C VAL A 151 15.48 -12.06 35.99
N LEU A 152 16.09 -12.56 34.91
CA LEU A 152 15.41 -12.73 33.62
C LEU A 152 14.26 -13.74 33.68
N LYS A 153 14.42 -14.83 34.44
CA LYS A 153 13.33 -15.79 34.66
C LYS A 153 12.17 -15.16 35.42
N LYS A 154 12.42 -14.39 36.49
CA LYS A 154 11.36 -13.67 37.22
C LYS A 154 10.61 -12.68 36.32
N ALA A 155 11.30 -11.93 35.45
CA ALA A 155 10.68 -10.98 34.53
C ALA A 155 9.83 -11.63 33.42
N LEU A 156 10.15 -12.87 33.03
CA LEU A 156 9.37 -13.64 32.05
C LEU A 156 8.08 -14.24 32.63
N TYR A 157 8.04 -14.53 33.93
CA TYR A 157 6.82 -15.07 34.57
C TYR A 157 5.83 -14.01 35.05
N THR A 158 6.23 -12.73 35.17
CA THR A 158 5.35 -11.65 35.65
C THR A 158 4.64 -10.86 34.54
N ASN A 159 4.95 -11.09 33.26
CA ASN A 159 4.32 -10.40 32.12
C ASN A 159 3.38 -11.33 31.32
N ASN A 160 2.55 -12.11 32.02
CA ASN A 160 1.51 -12.91 31.38
C ASN A 160 0.21 -12.13 31.06
N ASP A 161 0.20 -10.81 31.12
CA ASP A 161 -0.82 -10.00 30.45
C ASP A 161 -0.41 -9.73 29.00
N SER A 162 -0.31 -10.82 28.23
CA SER A 162 -0.37 -10.75 26.78
C SER A 162 -1.82 -10.46 26.42
N SER A 163 -2.16 -9.18 26.25
CA SER A 163 -3.39 -8.79 25.58
C SER A 163 -3.34 -9.25 24.13
N VAL A 164 -3.82 -10.47 23.89
CA VAL A 164 -4.00 -11.07 22.57
C VAL A 164 -5.30 -10.53 21.97
N LEU A 165 -5.19 -9.81 20.86
CA LEU A 165 -6.32 -9.31 20.10
C LEU A 165 -6.76 -10.42 19.12
N LEU A 166 -7.76 -11.22 19.52
CA LEU A 166 -8.36 -12.23 18.65
C LEU A 166 -9.39 -11.56 17.73
N VAL A 167 -9.07 -11.49 16.43
CA VAL A 167 -10.00 -11.08 15.38
C VAL A 167 -10.82 -12.30 14.98
N LYS A 168 -12.14 -12.25 15.17
CA LYS A 168 -13.08 -13.24 14.63
C LYS A 168 -13.16 -13.10 13.11
N SER A 169 -12.86 -14.17 12.39
CA SER A 169 -13.26 -14.32 10.99
C SER A 169 -14.73 -14.73 10.96
N SER A 170 -15.58 -13.92 10.33
CA SER A 170 -16.96 -14.27 10.06
C SER A 170 -17.03 -15.28 8.91
N GLU A 171 -17.64 -16.43 9.16
CA GLU A 171 -18.20 -17.32 8.12
C GLU A 171 -19.46 -16.70 7.50
#